data_AF-A0A0D3KEE9-F1
#
_entry.id   AF-A0A0D3KEE9-F1
#
_cell.length_a   1.000
_cell.length_b   1.000
_cell.length_c   1.000
_cell.angle_alpha   90.00
_cell.angle_beta   90.00
_cell.angle_gamma   90.00
#
_symmetry.space_group_name_H-M   'P 1'
#
loop_
_entity.id
_entity.type
_entity.pdbx_description
1 polymer ?
#
loop_
_entity_poly.entity_id
_entity_poly.type
_entity_poly.pdbx_seq_one_letter_code
_entity_poly.pdbx_strand_id
1 'polypeptide(L)'
;MIDQGDLDGAEPLLRKALEECYEKLGDRHPSTLTSIACLGGLRKDKGDLEGAEALLKEALAGKRAILGDQHPSTLASIAWTGQLLQEKGDLDGAEALLGEALTGCRATLGDRHPKTLTSINN
;
A
#
# COMPACT_ATOMS: atom_id res chain seq x y z
N MET A 1 -3.88 0.29 19.60
CA MET A 1 -3.90 1.76 19.47
C MET A 1 -2.49 2.16 19.07
N ILE A 2 -2.29 2.52 17.81
CA ILE A 2 -1.07 3.21 17.40
C ILE A 2 -1.31 4.65 17.86
N ASP A 3 -0.52 5.11 18.82
CA ASP A 3 -0.68 6.43 19.43
C ASP A 3 -0.50 7.51 18.34
N GLN A 4 -1.39 8.51 18.28
CA GLN A 4 -1.30 9.61 17.29
C GLN A 4 0.09 10.27 17.28
N GLY A 5 0.82 10.24 18.40
CA GLY A 5 2.19 10.73 18.50
C GLY A 5 3.24 9.97 17.68
N ASP A 6 3.02 8.69 17.38
CA ASP A 6 3.93 7.89 16.53
C ASP A 6 3.70 8.19 15.04
N LEU A 7 2.45 8.49 14.67
CA LEU A 7 2.07 8.84 13.29
C LEU A 7 2.64 10.20 12.87
N ASP A 8 2.68 11.17 13.79
CA ASP A 8 3.30 12.48 13.53
C ASP A 8 4.84 12.43 13.43
N GLY A 9 5.48 11.48 14.12
CA GLY A 9 6.90 11.20 13.94
C GLY A 9 7.21 10.47 12.63
N ALA A 10 6.30 9.61 12.16
CA ALA A 10 6.48 8.82 10.95
C ALA A 10 6.38 9.63 9.65
N GLU A 11 5.52 10.65 9.57
CA GLU A 11 5.34 11.47 8.37
C GLU A 11 6.64 12.15 7.86
N PRO A 12 7.41 12.89 8.69
CA PRO A 12 8.64 13.53 8.23
C PRO A 12 9.72 12.51 7.85
N LEU A 13 9.78 11.36 8.53
CA LEU A 13 10.70 10.27 8.20
C LEU A 13 10.37 9.64 6.85
N LEU A 14 9.09 9.37 6.59
CA LEU A 14 8.61 8.84 5.31
C LEU A 14 8.81 9.84 4.17
N ARG A 15 8.55 11.14 4.40
CA ARG A 15 8.86 12.20 3.42
C ARG A 15 10.34 12.25 3.08
N LYS A 16 11.21 12.23 4.08
CA LYS A 16 12.65 12.24 3.87
C LYS A 16 13.12 11.00 3.11
N ALA A 17 12.61 9.82 3.48
CA ALA A 17 12.92 8.57 2.78
C ALA A 17 12.42 8.60 1.32
N LEU A 18 11.26 9.20 1.06
CA LEU A 18 10.71 9.39 -0.28
C LEU A 18 11.59 10.33 -1.11
N GLU A 19 11.99 11.47 -0.55
CA GLU A 19 12.87 12.43 -1.22
C GLU A 19 14.22 11.81 -1.57
N GLU A 20 14.84 11.09 -0.62
CA GLU A 20 16.10 10.38 -0.88
C GLU A 20 15.96 9.29 -1.95
N CYS A 21 14.84 8.54 -1.94
CA CYS A 21 14.58 7.53 -2.97
C CYS A 21 14.32 8.19 -4.33
N TYR A 22 13.61 9.32 -4.35
CA TYR A 22 13.33 10.08 -5.55
C TYR A 22 14.61 10.61 -6.18
N GLU A 23 15.50 11.22 -5.39
CA GLU A 23 16.78 11.76 -5.88
C GLU A 23 17.75 10.65 -6.35
N LYS A 24 17.83 9.53 -5.62
CA LYS A 24 18.80 8.46 -5.92
C LYS A 24 18.32 7.46 -6.96
N LEU A 25 17.03 7.17 -6.98
CA LEU A 25 16.47 6.02 -7.69
C LEU A 25 15.40 6.43 -8.72
N GLY A 26 14.85 7.64 -8.61
CA GLY A 26 13.79 8.16 -9.45
C GLY A 26 12.38 7.88 -8.94
N ASP A 27 11.41 8.54 -9.56
CA ASP A 27 9.96 8.45 -9.30
C ASP A 27 9.42 7.03 -9.48
N ARG A 28 9.98 6.30 -10.43
CA ARG A 28 9.55 4.95 -10.82
C ARG A 28 10.21 3.84 -10.01
N HIS A 29 11.15 4.12 -9.12
CA HIS A 29 11.80 3.01 -8.42
C HIS A 29 10.83 2.29 -7.46
N PRO A 30 10.84 0.93 -7.39
CA PRO A 30 10.03 0.16 -6.46
C PRO A 30 10.08 0.63 -4.99
N SER A 31 11.26 1.07 -4.54
CA SER A 31 11.45 1.64 -3.20
C SER A 31 10.73 2.98 -3.03
N THR A 32 10.81 3.88 -4.02
CA THR A 32 10.08 5.16 -4.03
C THR A 32 8.58 4.92 -3.95
N LEU A 33 8.05 4.01 -4.77
CA LEU A 33 6.64 3.62 -4.78
C LEU A 33 6.21 2.93 -3.47
N THR A 34 7.13 2.26 -2.79
CA THR A 34 6.88 1.69 -1.45
C THR A 34 6.76 2.79 -0.40
N SER A 35 7.64 3.79 -0.44
CA SER A 35 7.55 4.97 0.44
C SER A 35 6.26 5.75 0.22
N ILE A 36 5.83 5.95 -1.04
CA ILE A 36 4.55 6.58 -1.39
C ILE A 36 3.37 5.80 -0.78
N ALA A 37 3.37 4.46 -0.92
CA ALA A 37 2.31 3.64 -0.36
C ALA A 37 2.26 3.72 1.18
N CYS A 38 3.42 3.75 1.85
CA CYS A 38 3.49 3.88 3.30
C CYS A 38 2.95 5.24 3.78
N LEU A 39 3.24 6.31 3.02
CA LEU A 39 2.67 7.63 3.29
C LEU A 39 1.14 7.62 3.12
N GLY A 40 0.62 6.89 2.12
CA GLY A 40 -0.81 6.67 1.95
C GLY A 40 -1.46 5.97 3.14
N GLY A 41 -0.83 4.90 3.66
CA GLY A 41 -1.28 4.22 4.87
C GLY A 41 -1.28 5.13 6.10
N LEU A 42 -0.26 5.98 6.25
CA LEU A 42 -0.21 6.97 7.31
C LEU A 42 -1.34 8.01 7.22
N ARG A 43 -1.64 8.48 6.00
CA ARG A 43 -2.76 9.41 5.77
C ARG A 43 -4.10 8.79 6.11
N LYS A 44 -4.29 7.51 5.77
CA LYS A 44 -5.45 6.73 6.16
C LYS A 44 -5.60 6.69 7.69
N ASP A 45 -4.53 6.36 8.42
CA ASP A 45 -4.55 6.31 9.89
C ASP A 45 -4.80 7.68 10.53
N LYS A 46 -4.47 8.78 9.84
CA LYS A 46 -4.80 10.16 10.23
C LYS A 46 -6.23 10.59 9.83
N GLY A 47 -7.00 9.74 9.15
CA GLY A 47 -8.36 10.02 8.67
C GLY A 47 -8.42 10.76 7.32
N ASP A 48 -7.28 11.03 6.67
CA ASP A 48 -7.20 11.64 5.34
C ASP A 48 -7.34 10.54 4.26
N LEU A 49 -8.56 10.05 4.10
CA LEU A 49 -8.87 8.93 3.19
C LEU A 49 -8.69 9.31 1.72
N GLU A 50 -8.94 10.57 1.34
CA GLU A 50 -8.75 11.03 -0.05
C GLU A 50 -7.27 11.16 -0.40
N GLY A 51 -6.46 11.75 0.49
CA GLY A 51 -5.00 11.81 0.32
C GLY A 51 -4.36 10.43 0.31
N ALA A 52 -4.85 9.51 1.15
CA ALA A 52 -4.43 8.12 1.15
C ALA A 52 -4.71 7.44 -0.20
N GLU A 53 -5.90 7.66 -0.77
CA GLU A 53 -6.32 7.02 -2.02
C GLU A 53 -5.44 7.45 -3.19
N ALA A 54 -5.16 8.74 -3.30
CA ALA A 54 -4.32 9.28 -4.36
C ALA A 54 -2.91 8.66 -4.32
N LEU A 55 -2.28 8.61 -3.13
CA LEU A 55 -0.96 8.05 -2.94
C LEU A 55 -0.92 6.54 -3.21
N LEU A 56 -1.91 5.79 -2.71
CA LEU A 56 -1.97 4.34 -2.92
C LEU A 56 -2.21 3.98 -4.39
N LYS A 57 -3.05 4.73 -5.10
CA LYS A 57 -3.29 4.54 -6.55
C LYS A 57 -2.03 4.84 -7.37
N GLU A 58 -1.32 5.92 -7.05
CA GLU A 58 -0.06 6.27 -7.71
C GLU A 58 0.98 5.16 -7.53
N ALA A 59 1.19 4.74 -6.28
CA ALA A 59 2.11 3.65 -5.95
C ALA A 59 1.72 2.34 -6.65
N LEU A 60 0.44 2.01 -6.70
CA LEU A 60 -0.07 0.80 -7.35
C LEU A 60 0.18 0.82 -8.85
N ALA A 61 -0.16 1.92 -9.53
CA ALA A 61 0.04 2.07 -10.97
C ALA A 61 1.52 1.93 -11.35
N GLY A 62 2.41 2.58 -10.60
CA GLY A 62 3.86 2.45 -10.80
C GLY A 62 4.35 1.02 -10.58
N LYS A 63 3.90 0.35 -9.51
CA LYS A 63 4.33 -1.02 -9.21
C LYS A 63 3.82 -2.02 -10.23
N ARG A 64 2.57 -1.89 -10.70
CA ARG A 64 2.04 -2.70 -11.80
C ARG A 64 2.86 -2.55 -13.07
N ALA A 65 3.21 -1.32 -13.44
CA ALA A 65 3.99 -1.06 -14.65
C ALA A 65 5.42 -1.63 -14.61
N ILE A 66 6.02 -1.77 -13.42
CA ILE A 66 7.46 -2.05 -13.27
C ILE A 66 7.72 -3.46 -12.77
N LEU A 67 6.93 -3.92 -11.80
CA LEU A 67 7.08 -5.22 -11.15
C LEU A 67 6.05 -6.24 -11.67
N GLY A 68 4.96 -5.76 -12.29
CA GLY A 68 3.82 -6.58 -12.68
C GLY A 68 2.82 -6.80 -11.55
N ASP A 69 1.65 -7.33 -11.90
CA ASP A 69 0.50 -7.51 -11.00
C ASP A 69 0.74 -8.57 -9.91
N GLN A 70 1.55 -9.58 -10.21
CA GLN A 70 1.81 -10.71 -9.31
C GLN A 70 2.93 -10.43 -8.30
N HIS A 71 3.65 -9.31 -8.43
CA HIS A 71 4.77 -9.06 -7.53
C HIS A 71 4.28 -8.80 -6.09
N PRO A 72 4.94 -9.37 -5.05
CA PRO A 72 4.53 -9.21 -3.65
C PRO A 72 4.35 -7.76 -3.19
N SER A 73 5.15 -6.83 -3.73
CA SER A 73 5.02 -5.39 -3.43
C SER A 73 3.80 -4.76 -4.10
N THR A 74 3.41 -5.22 -5.29
CA THR A 74 2.20 -4.77 -5.99
C THR A 74 0.97 -5.28 -5.26
N LEU A 75 0.94 -6.57 -4.91
CA LEU A 75 -0.13 -7.21 -4.14
C LEU A 75 -0.35 -6.55 -2.77
N ALA A 76 0.73 -6.17 -2.08
CA ALA A 76 0.62 -5.40 -0.84
C ALA A 76 -0.04 -4.03 -1.05
N SER A 77 0.29 -3.33 -2.14
CA SER A 77 -0.36 -2.06 -2.49
C SER A 77 -1.84 -2.24 -2.85
N ILE A 78 -2.20 -3.33 -3.54
CA ILE A 78 -3.60 -3.66 -3.83
C ILE A 78 -4.37 -3.87 -2.52
N ALA A 79 -3.81 -4.64 -1.57
CA ALA A 79 -4.46 -4.89 -0.29
C ALA A 79 -4.68 -3.60 0.52
N TRP A 80 -3.71 -2.68 0.52
CA TRP A 80 -3.87 -1.38 1.19
C TRP A 80 -4.94 -0.51 0.56
N THR A 81 -5.05 -0.48 -0.77
CA THR A 81 -6.14 0.20 -1.46
C THR A 81 -7.49 -0.43 -1.14
N GLY A 82 -7.58 -1.76 -1.09
CA GLY A 82 -8.80 -2.47 -0.70
C GLY A 82 -9.25 -2.14 0.73
N GLN A 83 -8.33 -2.11 1.69
CA GLN A 83 -8.64 -1.69 3.06
C GLN A 83 -9.13 -0.24 3.12
N LEU A 84 -8.51 0.66 2.35
CA LEU A 84 -8.96 2.04 2.28
C LEU A 84 -10.39 2.16 1.72
N LEU A 85 -10.72 1.41 0.68
CA LEU A 85 -12.08 1.38 0.14
C LEU A 85 -13.09 0.85 1.15
N GLN A 86 -12.71 -0.17 1.94
CA GLN A 86 -13.51 -0.67 3.05
C GLN A 86 -13.81 0.43 4.08
N GLU A 87 -12.79 1.21 4.48
CA GLU A 87 -12.97 2.35 5.39
C GLU A 87 -13.82 3.48 4.79
N LYS A 88 -13.79 3.66 3.47
CA LYS A 88 -14.68 4.59 2.74
C LYS A 88 -16.11 4.06 2.56
N GLY A 89 -16.37 2.80 2.89
CA GLY A 89 -17.66 2.13 2.70
C GLY A 89 -17.90 1.57 1.30
N ASP A 90 -16.90 1.59 0.41
CA ASP A 90 -16.95 0.94 -0.91
C ASP A 90 -16.55 -0.53 -0.78
N LEU A 91 -17.50 -1.35 -0.32
CA LEU A 91 -17.28 -2.76 -0.06
C LEU A 91 -17.07 -3.56 -1.35
N ASP A 92 -17.79 -3.23 -2.42
CA ASP A 92 -17.66 -3.92 -3.72
C ASP A 92 -16.26 -3.71 -4.31
N GLY A 93 -15.75 -2.46 -4.29
CA GLY A 93 -14.40 -2.14 -4.73
C GLY A 93 -13.33 -2.76 -3.83
N ALA A 94 -13.56 -2.77 -2.51
CA ALA A 94 -12.67 -3.41 -1.55
C ALA A 94 -12.57 -4.92 -1.77
N GLU A 95 -13.68 -5.62 -1.95
CA GLU A 95 -13.73 -7.06 -2.17
C GLU A 95 -12.99 -7.44 -3.46
N ALA A 96 -13.19 -6.69 -4.55
CA ALA A 96 -12.50 -6.93 -5.81
C ALA A 96 -10.97 -6.83 -5.65
N LEU A 97 -10.48 -5.78 -4.99
CA LEU A 97 -9.04 -5.58 -4.78
C LEU A 97 -8.45 -6.59 -3.79
N LEU A 98 -9.11 -6.83 -2.66
CA LEU A 98 -8.64 -7.80 -1.66
C LEU A 98 -8.63 -9.22 -2.23
N GLY A 99 -9.63 -9.58 -3.04
CA GLY A 99 -9.67 -10.85 -3.76
C GLY A 99 -8.53 -11.01 -4.77
N GLU A 100 -8.19 -9.95 -5.49
CA GLU A 100 -7.03 -9.92 -6.39
C GLU A 100 -5.72 -10.12 -5.59
N ALA A 101 -5.53 -9.35 -4.52
CA ALA A 101 -4.35 -9.44 -3.67
C ALA A 101 -4.20 -10.83 -3.04
N LEU A 102 -5.30 -11.44 -2.59
CA LEU A 102 -5.31 -12.79 -2.03
C LEU A 102 -4.92 -13.83 -3.07
N THR A 103 -5.52 -13.76 -4.26
CA THR A 103 -5.25 -14.70 -5.36
C THR A 103 -3.79 -14.62 -5.79
N GLY A 104 -3.26 -13.41 -5.96
CA GLY A 104 -1.87 -13.21 -6.31
C GLY A 104 -0.90 -13.61 -5.18
N CYS A 105 -1.23 -13.34 -3.92
CA CYS A 105 -0.41 -13.77 -2.79
C CYS A 105 -0.34 -15.30 -2.69
N ARG A 106 -1.47 -15.99 -2.90
CA ARG A 106 -1.51 -17.46 -2.96
C ARG A 106 -0.65 -18.00 -4.10
N ALA A 107 -0.74 -17.40 -5.28
CA ALA A 107 0.01 -17.83 -6.46
C ALA A 107 1.52 -17.60 -6.33
N THR A 108 1.94 -16.51 -5.70
CA THR A 108 3.35 -16.11 -5.64
C THR A 108 4.10 -16.52 -4.38
N LEU A 109 3.43 -16.50 -3.22
CA LEU A 109 4.04 -16.73 -1.91
C LEU A 109 3.55 -18.03 -1.26
N GLY A 110 2.49 -18.64 -1.80
CA GLY A 110 1.82 -19.80 -1.22
C GLY A 110 0.93 -19.43 -0.01
N ASP A 111 0.10 -20.38 0.42
CA ASP A 111 -0.88 -20.18 1.52
C ASP A 111 -0.26 -19.92 2.90
N ARG A 112 1.05 -20.16 3.07
CA ARG A 112 1.75 -20.09 4.37
C ARG A 112 2.54 -18.80 4.59
N HIS A 113 2.53 -17.87 3.64
CA HIS A 113 3.33 -16.64 3.78
C HIS A 113 2.62 -15.61 4.67
N PRO A 114 3.32 -14.90 5.58
CA PRO A 114 2.73 -13.93 6.50
C PRO A 114 1.85 -12.88 5.82
N LYS A 115 2.26 -12.40 4.64
CA LYS A 115 1.47 -11.45 3.83
C LYS A 115 0.14 -12.02 3.29
N THR A 116 0.10 -13.32 2.99
CA THR A 116 -1.14 -14.03 2.63
C THR A 116 -2.07 -14.09 3.84
N LEU A 117 -1.53 -14.35 5.03
CA LEU A 117 -2.31 -14.41 6.28
C LEU A 117 -2.89 -13.05 6.68
N THR A 118 -2.14 -11.95 6.52
CA THR A 118 -2.66 -10.59 6.79
C THR A 118 -3.76 -10.18 5.81
N SER A 119 -3.74 -10.68 4.58
CA SER A 119 -4.80 -10.44 3.59
C SER A 119 -6.06 -11.26 3.87
N ILE A 120 -5.96 -12.40 4.57
CA ILE A 120 -7.10 -13.24 4.98
C ILE A 120 -7.72 -12.73 6.29
N ASN A 121 -6.96 -12.04 7.14
CA ASN A 121 -7.37 -11.61 8.47
C ASN A 121 -7.89 -10.15 8.52
N ASN A 122 -8.21 -9.53 7.38
CA ASN A 122 -8.89 -8.24 7.29
C ASN A 122 -10.25 -8.38 6.61
#